data_AF-A0A8T4RZ00-F1
#
_entry.id   AF-A0A8T4RZ00-F1
#
_cell.length_a   1.000
_cell.length_b   1.000
_cell.length_c   1.000
_cell.angle_alpha   90.00
_cell.angle_beta   90.00
_cell.angle_gamma   90.00
#
_symmetry.space_group_name_H-M   'P 1'
#
loop_
_entity.id
_entity.type
_entity.pdbx_description
1 polymer ?
#
loop_
_entity_poly.entity_id
_entity_poly.type
_entity_poly.pdbx_seq_one_letter_code
_entity_poly.pdbx_strand_id
1 'polypeptide(L)' 'DFLLTRNKNARLESINLDIKRSDSITEYNKDIYSQEIKKCLRIWPQDNNTEGFFIAKIKKV' A
#
# COMPACT_ATOMS: atom_id res chain seq x y z
N ASP A 1 -2.49 -4.32 8.51
CA ASP A 1 -1.19 -4.60 9.16
C ASP A 1 -0.92 -6.05 9.60
N PHE A 2 -1.88 -6.97 9.54
CA PHE A 2 -1.71 -8.35 10.03
C PHE A 2 -0.41 -9.07 9.60
N LEU A 3 -0.02 -8.94 8.33
CA LEU A 3 1.16 -9.61 7.79
C LEU A 3 2.49 -9.00 8.28
N LEU A 4 2.56 -7.68 8.46
CA LEU A 4 3.72 -6.98 9.01
C LEU A 4 3.87 -7.25 10.51
N THR A 5 2.75 -7.28 11.24
CA THR A 5 2.75 -7.58 12.68
C THR A 5 3.20 -9.01 12.96
N ARG A 6 2.82 -9.98 12.12
CA ARG A 6 3.21 -11.39 12.30
C ARG A 6 4.63 -11.70 11.82
N ASN A 7 5.11 -11.01 10.79
CA ASN A 7 6.40 -11.31 10.18
C ASN A 7 7.34 -10.12 10.31
N LYS A 8 8.19 -10.12 11.34
CA LYS A 8 9.24 -9.10 11.53
C LYS A 8 10.25 -9.02 10.37
N ASN A 9 10.31 -10.08 9.56
CA ASN A 9 11.16 -10.19 8.38
C ASN A 9 10.50 -9.66 7.11
N ALA A 10 9.24 -9.21 7.17
CA ALA A 10 8.57 -8.61 6.03
C ALA A 10 8.70 -7.09 6.11
N ARG A 11 9.25 -6.47 5.05
CA ARG A 11 9.30 -5.00 4.91
C ARG A 11 8.53 -4.57 3.68
N LEU A 12 7.81 -3.45 3.80
CA LEU A 12 7.19 -2.78 2.65
C LEU A 12 8.25 -1.96 1.90
N GLU A 13 8.31 -2.17 0.59
CA GLU A 13 9.10 -1.35 -0.33
C GLU A 13 8.20 -0.35 -1.07
N SER A 14 8.77 0.81 -1.38
CA SER A 14 8.10 1.80 -2.22
C SER A 14 7.94 1.29 -3.65
N ILE A 15 6.74 1.50 -4.20
CA ILE A 15 6.44 1.21 -5.60
C ILE A 15 6.50 2.53 -6.37
N ASN A 16 7.46 2.65 -7.28
CA ASN A 16 7.53 3.77 -8.21
C ASN A 16 7.16 3.29 -9.60
N LEU A 17 5.90 3.51 -9.97
CA LEU A 17 5.35 3.25 -11.30
C LEU A 17 4.82 4.58 -11.84
N ASP A 18 5.05 4.84 -13.13
CA ASP A 18 4.59 6.05 -13.81
C ASP A 18 3.10 5.95 -14.18
N ILE A 19 2.26 5.83 -13.15
CA ILE A 19 0.81 5.73 -13.26
C ILE A 19 0.15 6.66 -12.25
N LYS A 20 -1.10 7.05 -12.49
CA LYS A 20 -1.84 7.84 -11.50
C LYS A 20 -2.10 7.00 -10.26
N ARG A 21 -1.45 7.36 -9.16
CA ARG A 21 -1.64 6.71 -7.86
C ARG A 21 -2.37 7.66 -6.93
N SER A 22 -3.31 7.12 -6.19
CA SER A 22 -3.95 7.82 -5.09
C SER A 22 -3.20 7.60 -3.79
N ASP A 23 -3.35 8.56 -2.88
CA ASP A 23 -2.75 8.48 -1.56
C ASP A 23 -3.25 7.26 -0.80
N SER A 24 -2.30 6.66 -0.09
CA SER A 24 -2.57 5.52 0.77
C SER A 24 -3.28 5.98 2.03
N ILE A 25 -4.23 5.18 2.50
CA ILE A 25 -4.97 5.47 3.73
C ILE A 25 -4.06 5.15 4.92
N THR A 26 -3.71 6.17 5.72
CA THR A 26 -2.97 6.00 6.99
C THR A 26 -3.88 5.74 8.18
N GLU A 27 -5.16 6.08 8.08
CA GLU A 27 -6.16 5.86 9.14
C GLU A 27 -7.42 5.28 8.54
N TYR A 28 -7.75 4.06 8.93
CA TYR A 28 -8.99 3.42 8.51
C TYR A 28 -9.71 2.86 9.73
N ASN A 29 -10.96 3.31 9.93
CA ASN A 29 -11.85 2.81 10.98
C ASN A 29 -11.30 2.93 12.42
N LYS A 30 -10.62 4.06 12.74
CA LYS A 30 -9.92 4.36 14.01
C LYS A 30 -8.62 3.56 14.27
N ASP A 31 -8.21 2.69 13.35
CA ASP A 31 -6.88 2.08 13.39
C ASP A 31 -5.88 2.99 12.66
N ILE A 32 -4.85 3.41 13.39
CA ILE A 32 -3.69 4.13 12.85
C ILE A 32 -2.75 3.09 12.26
N TYR A 33 -2.68 3.04 10.94
CA TYR A 33 -1.79 2.13 10.24
C TYR A 33 -0.37 2.69 10.23
N SER A 34 0.60 1.78 10.14
CA SER A 34 2.01 2.18 10.04
C SER A 34 2.24 3.12 8.85
N GLN A 35 3.15 4.09 9.01
CA GLN A 35 3.60 4.98 7.92
C GLN A 35 4.12 4.18 6.71
N GLU A 36 4.48 2.91 6.91
CA GLU A 36 4.84 2.01 5.82
C GLU A 36 3.72 1.77 4.81
N ILE A 37 2.45 1.87 5.18
CA ILE A 37 1.32 1.76 4.22
C ILE A 37 1.39 2.83 3.14
N LYS A 38 2.01 4.00 3.41
CA LYS A 38 2.25 5.02 2.37
C LYS A 38 3.07 4.52 1.18
N LYS A 39 3.78 3.41 1.34
CA LYS A 39 4.57 2.77 0.27
C LYS A 39 3.70 1.91 -0.66
N CYS A 40 2.48 1.58 -0.24
CA CYS A 40 1.52 0.86 -1.07
C CYS A 40 1.00 1.76 -2.19
N LEU A 41 0.53 1.13 -3.25
CA LEU A 41 -0.02 1.80 -4.41
C LEU A 41 -1.52 1.54 -4.47
N ARG A 42 -2.30 2.62 -4.48
CA ARG A 42 -3.74 2.55 -4.68
C ARG A 42 -4.08 3.15 -6.03
N ILE A 43 -4.74 2.36 -6.86
CA ILE A 43 -5.16 2.74 -8.21
C ILE A 43 -6.68 2.83 -8.19
N TRP A 44 -7.23 3.99 -8.54
CA TRP A 44 -8.66 4.11 -8.81
C TRP A 44 -8.97 3.82 -10.27
N PRO A 45 -10.13 3.21 -10.54
CA PRO A 45 -10.54 2.88 -11.88
C PRO A 45 -10.67 4.13 -12.78
N GLN A 46 -11.21 5.20 -12.20
CA GLN A 46 -11.39 6.50 -12.86
C GLN A 46 -10.08 7.21 -13.23
N ASP A 47 -8.95 6.87 -12.58
CA ASP A 47 -7.68 7.54 -12.82
C ASP A 47 -6.86 6.90 -13.93
N ASN A 48 -6.93 5.57 -14.09
CA ASN A 48 -6.09 4.84 -15.06
C ASN A 48 -6.89 4.09 -16.13
N ASN A 49 -8.22 4.26 -16.20
CA ASN A 49 -9.07 3.47 -17.10
C ASN A 49 -8.93 1.96 -16.83
N THR A 50 -8.60 1.59 -15.59
CA THR A 50 -8.42 0.21 -15.12
C THR A 50 -9.51 -0.15 -14.13
N GLU A 51 -9.48 -1.35 -13.56
CA GLU A 51 -10.21 -1.63 -12.31
C GLU A 51 -9.47 -1.03 -11.10
N GLY A 52 -10.14 -1.03 -9.94
CA GLY A 52 -9.53 -0.58 -8.69
C GLY A 52 -8.54 -1.61 -8.17
N PHE A 53 -7.27 -1.22 -8.03
CA PHE A 53 -6.22 -2.11 -7.52
C PHE A 53 -5.59 -1.56 -6.25
N PHE A 54 -5.25 -2.48 -5.35
CA PHE A 54 -4.42 -2.21 -4.19
C PHE A 54 -3.18 -3.10 -4.25
N ILE A 55 -2.02 -2.47 -4.42
CA ILE A 55 -0.76 -3.17 -4.66
C ILE A 55 0.18 -2.86 -3.49
N ALA A 56 0.70 -3.90 -2.87
CA ALA A 56 1.70 -3.81 -1.81
C ALA A 56 2.93 -4.63 -2.20
N LYS A 57 4.11 -4.00 -2.20
CA LYS A 57 5.38 -4.68 -2.50
C LYS A 57 6.05 -5.05 -1.18
N ILE A 58 6.09 -6.35 -0.91
CA ILE A 58 6.65 -6.89 0.33
C ILE A 58 7.94 -7.62 -0.01
N LYS A 59 9.02 -7.25 0.67
CA LYS A 59 10.32 -7.94 0.58
C LYS A 59 10.55 -8.71 1.87
N LYS A 60 10.90 -9.99 1.74
CA LYS A 60 11.37 -10.82 2.85
C LYS A 60 12.86 -10.53 3.06
N VAL A 61 13.23 -10.22 4.29
CA VAL A 61 14.60 -9.97 4.76
C VAL A 61 15.11 -11.15 5.57
#